data_AF-A0AAD7TEJ9-F1
#
_entry.id   AF-A0AAD7TEJ9-F1
#
_cell.length_a   1.000
_cell.length_b   1.000
_cell.length_c   1.000
_cell.angle_alpha   90.00
_cell.angle_beta   90.00
_cell.angle_gamma   90.00
#
_symmetry.space_group_name_H-M   'P 1'
#
loop_
_entity.id
_entity.type
_entity.pdbx_description
1 polymer ?
#
loop_
_entity_poly.entity_id
_entity_poly.type
_entity_poly.pdbx_seq_one_letter_code
_entity_poly.pdbx_strand_id
1 'polypeptide(L)'
;MRNQPGNCQIKVRRNHIFEDSYAEIMRQTPNDLKKRLMIKFEGEDGLDYGGLSREFFFLLSHEMFNPFYCLFEYSAHDNYTLQINPASGVNPEHLNYFKFIGRCLGLGIFHRRFLDAYFVTAFYKMILRKKVTLADLESVDAELHRGLTWMLENDITDVIDETFTTTEERFGEMVTVELKPGGADIPVTEENKKEYVNAIVEYRISKRVKEQFDAFMSGFSELIPQDLINVFDERELELLIGGMSEIDVDDWMKYTDYRGYEVNDEVVQWFWKCVRSWPPERKSRLLQFATGTSRIPVNGFKDLQGSDGPRRFTIEKSGDPNQLPKSHTCFNRIDLPPYKDYETLEQKLTWAVEETVGFGQE
;
A
#
# COMPACT_ATOMS: atom_id res chain seq x y z
N MET A 1 -16.52 10.08 13.90
CA MET A 1 -16.16 10.13 15.35
C MET A 1 -16.32 11.57 15.86
N ARG A 2 -16.70 11.77 17.13
CA ARG A 2 -16.86 13.10 17.75
C ARG A 2 -15.75 13.34 18.76
N ASN A 3 -15.22 14.56 18.83
CA ASN A 3 -14.18 14.92 19.80
C ASN A 3 -14.70 14.87 21.23
N GLN A 4 -13.84 14.45 22.16
CA GLN A 4 -14.09 14.60 23.59
C GLN A 4 -13.91 16.06 24.02
N PRO A 5 -14.59 16.50 25.10
CA PRO A 5 -14.45 17.87 25.60
C PRO A 5 -13.03 18.14 26.11
N GLY A 6 -12.56 19.36 25.88
CA GLY A 6 -11.21 19.82 26.23
C GLY A 6 -10.25 19.83 25.04
N ASN A 7 -8.98 20.15 25.32
CA ASN A 7 -7.91 20.25 24.33
C ASN A 7 -6.79 19.27 24.67
N CYS A 8 -6.19 18.68 23.63
CA CYS A 8 -4.93 17.95 23.68
C CYS A 8 -3.86 18.85 23.05
N GLN A 9 -2.90 19.30 23.86
CA GLN A 9 -1.81 20.13 23.37
C GLN A 9 -0.58 19.28 23.10
N ILE A 10 -0.03 19.40 21.90
CA ILE A 10 1.24 18.78 21.50
C ILE A 10 2.19 19.92 21.15
N LYS A 11 3.32 19.99 21.86
CA LYS A 11 4.37 20.99 21.63
C LYS A 11 5.60 20.32 21.08
N VAL A 12 6.09 20.77 19.93
CA VAL A 12 7.24 20.16 19.25
C VAL A 12 8.19 21.21 18.70
N ARG A 13 9.46 20.88 18.61
CA ARG A 13 10.45 21.64 17.85
C ARG A 13 10.48 21.12 16.42
N ARG A 14 10.42 22.03 15.44
CA ARG A 14 10.39 21.67 14.02
C ARG A 14 11.53 20.73 13.60
N ASN A 15 12.74 20.97 14.11
CA ASN A 15 13.94 20.19 13.78
C ASN A 15 14.08 18.88 14.60
N HIS A 16 13.17 18.59 15.52
CA HIS A 16 13.15 17.36 16.34
C HIS A 16 11.72 16.81 16.39
N ILE A 17 11.00 16.94 15.28
CA ILE A 17 9.56 16.68 15.23
C ILE A 17 9.26 15.22 15.59
N PHE A 18 10.12 14.28 15.20
CA PHE A 18 9.92 12.87 15.45
C PHE A 18 10.05 12.54 16.95
N GLU A 19 11.16 12.91 17.58
CA GLU A 19 11.41 12.61 19.00
C GLU A 19 10.44 13.35 19.92
N ASP A 20 10.18 14.63 19.64
CA ASP A 20 9.24 15.42 20.45
C ASP A 20 7.81 14.89 20.30
N SER A 21 7.40 14.49 19.09
CA SER A 21 6.08 13.87 18.87
C SER A 21 5.96 12.54 19.57
N TYR A 22 7.00 11.70 19.51
CA TYR A 22 7.04 10.43 20.23
C TYR A 22 6.82 10.64 21.73
N ALA A 23 7.58 11.54 22.35
CA ALA A 23 7.43 11.86 23.77
C ALA A 23 6.03 12.40 24.11
N GLU A 24 5.51 13.35 23.32
CA GLU A 24 4.23 14.02 23.58
C GLU A 24 3.00 13.13 23.32
N ILE A 25 3.04 12.26 22.32
CA ILE A 25 1.92 11.38 21.97
C ILE A 25 1.92 10.13 22.86
N MET A 26 3.08 9.55 23.15
CA MET A 26 3.16 8.33 23.94
C MET A 26 2.84 8.55 25.41
N ARG A 27 3.13 9.74 25.96
CA ARG A 27 2.76 10.09 27.35
C ARG A 27 1.26 10.31 27.56
N GLN A 28 0.49 10.49 26.50
CA GLN A 28 -0.94 10.78 26.58
C GLN A 28 -1.80 9.51 26.57
N THR A 29 -2.95 9.60 27.24
CA THR A 29 -3.95 8.53 27.19
C THR A 29 -4.74 8.58 25.87
N PRO A 30 -5.33 7.47 25.42
CA PRO A 30 -6.19 7.46 24.24
C PRO A 30 -7.35 8.45 24.31
N ASN A 31 -7.91 8.68 25.49
CA ASN A 31 -9.00 9.64 25.68
C ASN A 31 -8.53 11.08 25.52
N ASP A 32 -7.31 11.40 26.01
CA ASP A 32 -6.73 12.73 25.80
C ASP A 32 -6.49 13.00 24.32
N LEU A 33 -5.93 12.03 23.58
CA LEU A 33 -5.69 12.14 22.14
C LEU A 33 -6.98 12.32 21.31
N LYS A 34 -8.14 11.93 21.84
CA LYS A 34 -9.47 12.13 21.22
C LYS A 34 -10.09 13.51 21.50
N LYS A 35 -9.46 14.34 22.32
CA LYS A 35 -9.85 15.75 22.53
C LYS A 35 -9.40 16.60 21.33
N ARG A 36 -9.85 17.86 21.26
CA ARG A 36 -9.44 18.76 20.17
C ARG A 36 -7.92 18.91 20.15
N LEU A 37 -7.30 18.52 19.04
CA LEU A 37 -5.84 18.58 18.87
C LEU A 37 -5.35 20.01 18.64
N MET A 38 -4.38 20.43 19.43
CA MET A 38 -3.79 21.77 19.41
C MET A 38 -2.27 21.64 19.26
N ILE A 39 -1.79 21.73 18.02
CA ILE A 39 -0.36 21.67 17.72
C ILE A 39 0.27 23.04 17.92
N LYS A 40 1.44 23.07 18.56
CA LYS A 40 2.27 24.27 18.69
C LYS A 40 3.72 23.95 18.37
N PHE A 41 4.29 24.62 17.38
CA PHE A 41 5.72 24.63 17.14
C PHE A 41 6.41 25.59 18.11
N GLU A 42 7.48 25.15 18.75
CA GLU A 42 8.23 25.96 19.70
C GLU A 42 8.91 27.14 18.99
N GLY A 43 8.77 28.35 19.55
CA GLY A 43 9.32 29.58 18.97
C GLY A 43 8.52 30.16 17.80
N GLU A 44 7.40 29.55 17.41
CA GLU A 44 6.56 30.00 16.30
C GLU A 44 5.20 30.54 16.80
N ASP A 45 4.81 31.72 16.33
CA ASP A 45 3.50 32.29 16.61
C ASP A 45 2.43 31.63 15.74
N GLY A 46 1.67 30.72 16.36
CA GLY A 46 0.63 29.96 15.69
C GLY A 46 -0.78 30.49 15.92
N LEU A 47 -1.31 31.29 14.98
CA LEU A 47 -2.71 31.74 15.02
C LEU A 47 -3.66 30.80 14.25
N ASP A 48 -3.20 30.21 13.15
CA ASP A 48 -3.96 29.25 12.34
C ASP A 48 -3.74 27.81 12.82
N TYR A 49 -4.53 27.40 13.81
CA TYR A 49 -4.53 26.02 14.32
C TYR A 49 -4.80 24.95 13.24
N GLY A 50 -5.50 25.30 12.16
CA GLY A 50 -5.81 24.39 11.07
C GLY A 50 -4.61 24.12 10.16
N GLY A 51 -3.90 25.18 9.77
CA GLY A 51 -2.65 25.12 9.00
C GLY A 51 -1.56 24.33 9.73
N LEU A 52 -1.29 24.68 10.99
CA LEU A 52 -0.24 24.04 11.80
C LEU A 52 -0.48 22.54 11.99
N SER A 53 -1.74 22.14 12.16
CA SER A 53 -2.07 20.72 12.30
C SER A 53 -1.83 19.95 10.99
N ARG A 54 -2.15 20.52 9.83
CA ARG A 54 -1.86 19.88 8.54
C ARG A 54 -0.36 19.75 8.31
N GLU A 55 0.38 20.82 8.55
CA GLU A 55 1.84 20.85 8.42
C GLU A 55 2.52 19.84 9.36
N PHE A 56 2.05 19.73 10.60
CA PHE A 56 2.56 18.75 11.55
C PHE A 56 2.43 17.31 11.06
N PHE A 57 1.25 16.90 10.58
CA PHE A 57 1.07 15.54 10.08
C PHE A 57 1.89 15.28 8.81
N PHE A 58 2.05 16.28 7.95
CA PHE A 58 2.90 16.20 6.77
C PHE A 58 4.38 16.01 7.13
N LEU A 59 4.93 16.84 8.02
CA LEU A 59 6.33 16.74 8.44
C LEU A 59 6.59 15.45 9.23
N LEU A 60 5.68 15.09 10.13
CA LEU A 60 5.83 13.88 10.93
C LEU A 60 5.75 12.62 10.08
N SER A 61 4.89 12.57 9.05
CA SER A 61 4.85 11.40 8.16
C SER A 61 6.16 11.18 7.41
N HIS A 62 6.82 12.25 6.96
CA HIS A 62 8.14 12.15 6.32
C HIS A 62 9.20 11.56 7.26
N GLU A 63 9.21 11.95 8.53
CA GLU A 63 10.14 11.39 9.51
C GLU A 63 9.79 9.94 9.89
N MET A 64 8.51 9.64 10.13
CA MET A 64 8.06 8.29 10.52
C MET A 64 8.44 7.22 9.48
N PHE A 65 8.44 7.60 8.20
CA PHE A 65 8.71 6.69 7.10
C PHE A 65 10.10 6.87 6.49
N ASN A 66 10.98 7.58 7.19
CA ASN A 66 12.37 7.67 6.81
C ASN A 66 13.07 6.31 7.00
N PRO A 67 13.60 5.69 5.92
CA PRO A 67 14.26 4.38 6.00
C PRO A 67 15.45 4.33 6.98
N PHE A 68 16.06 5.48 7.31
CA PHE A 68 17.15 5.56 8.28
C PHE A 68 16.77 5.09 9.69
N TYR A 69 15.48 5.13 10.07
CA TYR A 69 15.03 4.59 11.36
C TYR A 69 14.85 3.06 11.35
N CYS A 70 15.02 2.42 10.19
CA CYS A 70 14.86 0.97 9.97
C CYS A 70 13.50 0.40 10.38
N LEU A 71 12.46 1.23 10.48
CA LEU A 71 11.09 0.79 10.80
C LEU A 71 10.36 0.33 9.54
N PHE A 72 10.44 1.14 8.49
CA PHE A 72 9.87 0.84 7.18
C PHE A 72 10.99 0.81 6.14
N GLU A 73 10.74 0.07 5.07
CA GLU A 73 11.58 0.02 3.88
C GLU A 73 10.71 0.25 2.64
N TYR A 74 11.34 0.69 1.55
CA TYR A 74 10.63 0.81 0.29
C TYR A 74 10.20 -0.57 -0.22
N SER A 75 9.09 -0.60 -0.95
CA SER A 75 8.63 -1.82 -1.61
C SER A 75 9.63 -2.24 -2.71
N ALA A 76 9.54 -3.49 -3.16
CA ALA A 76 10.39 -3.96 -4.27
C ALA A 76 10.05 -3.28 -5.61
N HIS A 77 8.99 -2.47 -5.68
CA HIS A 77 8.35 -2.04 -6.92
C HIS A 77 8.44 -0.55 -7.19
N ASP A 78 8.75 0.24 -6.17
CA ASP A 78 8.93 1.66 -6.31
C ASP A 78 9.68 2.22 -5.09
N ASN A 79 10.18 3.45 -5.22
CA ASN A 79 10.86 4.15 -4.15
C ASN A 79 9.90 5.06 -3.35
N TYR A 80 8.59 4.75 -3.31
CA TYR A 80 7.61 5.64 -2.69
C TYR A 80 6.48 4.96 -1.90
N THR A 81 6.28 3.65 -2.04
CA THR A 81 5.41 2.81 -1.22
C THR A 81 6.25 2.07 -0.18
N LEU A 82 5.65 1.87 0.99
CA LEU A 82 6.36 1.40 2.18
C LEU A 82 5.83 0.04 2.64
N GLN A 83 6.74 -0.79 3.14
CA GLN A 83 6.45 -2.00 3.88
C GLN A 83 7.19 -2.00 5.22
N ILE A 84 6.71 -2.80 6.18
CA ILE A 84 7.42 -2.97 7.45
C ILE A 84 8.77 -3.64 7.16
N ASN A 85 9.84 -3.07 7.68
CA ASN A 85 11.16 -3.68 7.62
C ASN A 85 11.22 -4.87 8.60
N PRO A 86 11.39 -6.12 8.12
CA PRO A 86 11.48 -7.30 8.99
C PRO A 86 12.71 -7.25 9.91
N ALA A 87 13.77 -6.55 9.51
CA ALA A 87 14.99 -6.34 10.30
C ALA A 87 14.91 -5.15 11.28
N SER A 88 13.72 -4.56 11.48
CA SER A 88 13.52 -3.44 12.41
C SER A 88 13.97 -3.70 13.84
N GLY A 89 14.09 -4.98 14.24
CA GLY A 89 14.65 -5.38 15.54
C GLY A 89 16.12 -4.97 15.75
N VAL A 90 16.80 -4.45 14.71
CA VAL A 90 18.09 -3.74 14.86
C VAL A 90 17.99 -2.58 15.86
N ASN A 91 16.80 -1.98 15.96
CA ASN A 91 16.45 -1.01 16.99
C ASN A 91 15.67 -1.71 18.11
N PRO A 92 16.23 -1.83 19.33
CA PRO A 92 15.55 -2.49 20.45
C PRO A 92 14.18 -1.88 20.82
N GLU A 93 13.97 -0.59 20.51
CA GLU A 93 12.73 0.14 20.80
C GLU A 93 11.72 0.10 19.65
N HIS A 94 11.97 -0.66 18.58
CA HIS A 94 11.16 -0.64 17.36
C HIS A 94 9.66 -0.88 17.62
N LEU A 95 9.28 -1.78 18.53
CA LEU A 95 7.88 -2.05 18.85
C LEU A 95 7.17 -0.82 19.46
N ASN A 96 7.87 -0.06 20.31
CA ASN A 96 7.34 1.18 20.87
C ASN A 96 7.14 2.23 19.77
N TYR A 97 8.06 2.32 18.81
CA TYR A 97 7.91 3.17 17.63
C TYR A 97 6.75 2.72 16.72
N PHE A 98 6.56 1.42 16.48
CA PHE A 98 5.40 0.94 15.73
C PHE A 98 4.08 1.29 16.43
N LYS A 99 3.99 1.13 17.76
CA LYS A 99 2.84 1.59 18.52
C LYS A 99 2.60 3.09 18.38
N PHE A 100 3.66 3.90 18.44
CA PHE A 100 3.59 5.34 18.21
C PHE A 100 3.08 5.69 16.81
N ILE A 101 3.58 5.02 15.77
CA ILE A 101 3.15 5.23 14.39
C ILE A 101 1.68 4.81 14.21
N GLY A 102 1.27 3.70 14.83
CA GLY A 102 -0.13 3.29 14.91
C GLY A 102 -1.01 4.38 15.53
N ARG A 103 -0.57 4.97 16.65
CA ARG A 103 -1.27 6.13 17.25
C ARG A 103 -1.35 7.31 16.30
N CYS A 104 -0.26 7.65 15.61
CA CYS A 104 -0.23 8.80 14.68
C CYS A 104 -1.18 8.63 13.51
N LEU A 105 -1.23 7.43 12.89
CA LEU A 105 -2.18 7.13 11.81
C LEU A 105 -3.61 7.19 12.32
N GLY A 106 -3.89 6.57 13.47
CA GLY A 106 -5.21 6.66 14.10
C GLY A 106 -5.61 8.09 14.44
N LEU A 107 -4.66 8.92 14.87
CA LEU A 107 -4.88 10.34 15.18
C LEU A 107 -5.21 11.15 13.91
N GLY A 108 -4.50 10.89 12.81
CA GLY A 108 -4.78 11.52 11.51
C GLY A 108 -6.19 11.23 11.02
N ILE A 109 -6.59 9.96 11.02
CA ILE A 109 -7.96 9.55 10.65
C ILE A 109 -9.00 10.20 11.59
N PHE A 110 -8.78 10.12 12.91
CA PHE A 110 -9.74 10.64 13.89
C PHE A 110 -9.96 12.15 13.73
N HIS A 111 -8.89 12.92 13.52
CA HIS A 111 -8.92 14.38 13.40
C HIS A 111 -9.05 14.89 11.95
N ARG A 112 -9.25 13.99 10.98
CA ARG A 112 -9.40 14.30 9.54
C ARG A 112 -8.18 15.07 9.00
N ARG A 113 -7.00 14.56 9.30
CA ARG A 113 -5.70 15.03 8.80
C ARG A 113 -5.08 13.94 7.95
N PHE A 114 -4.77 14.29 6.70
CA PHE A 114 -4.07 13.39 5.80
C PHE A 114 -2.60 13.29 6.19
N LEU A 115 -2.01 12.12 5.96
CA LEU A 115 -0.58 11.86 6.11
C LEU A 115 0.00 11.62 4.72
N ASP A 116 1.21 12.10 4.47
CA ASP A 116 1.96 11.66 3.28
C ASP A 116 2.56 10.28 3.59
N ALA A 117 1.72 9.25 3.49
CA ALA A 117 1.98 7.88 3.90
C ALA A 117 1.30 6.91 2.93
N TYR A 118 2.11 6.20 2.15
CA TYR A 118 1.62 5.26 1.15
C TYR A 118 2.26 3.90 1.41
N PHE A 119 1.46 2.92 1.78
CA PHE A 119 1.90 1.55 2.04
C PHE A 119 1.54 0.63 0.88
N VAL A 120 2.21 -0.51 0.81
CA VAL A 120 1.80 -1.61 -0.08
C VAL A 120 0.36 -2.06 0.26
N THR A 121 -0.40 -2.48 -0.75
CA THR A 121 -1.81 -2.94 -0.61
C THR A 121 -1.99 -3.97 0.50
N ALA A 122 -1.02 -4.87 0.64
CA ALA A 122 -0.98 -5.89 1.67
C ALA A 122 -1.10 -5.31 3.10
N PHE A 123 -0.47 -4.17 3.37
CA PHE A 123 -0.49 -3.51 4.67
C PHE A 123 -1.92 -3.06 5.05
N TYR A 124 -2.64 -2.44 4.10
CA TYR A 124 -4.03 -2.05 4.31
C TYR A 124 -4.95 -3.25 4.50
N LYS A 125 -4.74 -4.33 3.72
CA LYS A 125 -5.46 -5.60 3.93
C LYS A 125 -5.23 -6.16 5.33
N MET A 126 -4.01 -6.10 5.84
CA MET A 126 -3.70 -6.54 7.21
C MET A 126 -4.44 -5.69 8.25
N ILE A 127 -4.52 -4.35 8.08
CA ILE A 127 -5.30 -3.48 9.00
C ILE A 127 -6.78 -3.89 9.02
N LEU A 128 -7.34 -4.19 7.85
CA LEU A 128 -8.73 -4.61 7.67
C LEU A 128 -8.98 -6.08 8.02
N ARG A 129 -7.95 -6.82 8.45
CA ARG A 129 -7.98 -8.27 8.73
C ARG A 129 -8.46 -9.09 7.52
N LYS A 130 -8.16 -8.64 6.30
CA LYS A 130 -8.42 -9.37 5.07
C LYS A 130 -7.26 -10.34 4.78
N LYS A 131 -7.59 -11.45 4.12
CA LYS A 131 -6.59 -12.44 3.69
C LYS A 131 -5.74 -11.84 2.56
N VAL A 132 -4.42 -11.98 2.69
CA VAL A 132 -3.45 -11.63 1.64
C VAL A 132 -3.34 -12.76 0.61
N THR A 133 -3.13 -12.41 -0.65
CA THR A 133 -3.07 -13.36 -1.77
C THR A 133 -1.74 -13.25 -2.53
N LEU A 134 -1.50 -14.18 -3.46
CA LEU A 134 -0.32 -14.12 -4.33
C LEU A 134 -0.22 -12.79 -5.08
N ALA A 135 -1.34 -12.22 -5.53
CA ALA A 135 -1.35 -10.92 -6.20
C ALA A 135 -0.84 -9.79 -5.29
N ASP A 136 -1.05 -9.86 -3.98
CA ASP A 136 -0.54 -8.87 -3.04
C ASP A 136 0.98 -8.94 -2.89
N LEU A 137 1.55 -10.14 -3.06
CA LEU A 137 2.99 -10.37 -3.03
C LEU A 137 3.68 -9.64 -4.19
N GLU A 138 2.98 -9.42 -5.31
CA GLU A 138 3.54 -8.68 -6.43
C GLU A 138 4.05 -7.31 -5.98
N SER A 139 3.39 -6.59 -5.07
CA SER A 139 3.89 -5.27 -4.60
C SER A 139 4.98 -5.36 -3.51
N VAL A 140 5.19 -6.53 -2.93
CA VAL A 140 6.10 -6.75 -1.80
C VAL A 140 7.43 -7.33 -2.28
N ASP A 141 7.37 -8.25 -3.24
CA ASP A 141 8.48 -9.03 -3.75
C ASP A 141 8.22 -9.55 -5.18
N ALA A 142 8.62 -8.75 -6.18
CA ALA A 142 8.43 -9.02 -7.61
C ALA A 142 8.91 -10.39 -8.05
N GLU A 143 10.11 -10.74 -7.57
CA GLU A 143 10.85 -11.89 -8.04
C GLU A 143 10.23 -13.16 -7.49
N LEU A 144 9.92 -13.14 -6.19
CA LEU A 144 9.20 -14.24 -5.55
C LEU A 144 7.80 -14.40 -6.15
N HIS A 145 7.08 -13.31 -6.43
CA HIS A 145 5.79 -13.37 -7.11
C HIS A 145 5.87 -14.09 -8.47
N ARG A 146 6.86 -13.74 -9.31
CA ARG A 146 7.08 -14.41 -10.60
C ARG A 146 7.39 -15.90 -10.43
N GLY A 147 8.27 -16.25 -9.50
CA GLY A 147 8.65 -17.64 -9.23
C GLY A 147 7.46 -18.49 -8.77
N LEU A 148 6.66 -17.99 -7.83
CA LEU A 148 5.49 -18.70 -7.32
C LEU A 148 4.36 -18.77 -8.37
N THR A 149 4.20 -17.75 -9.20
CA THR A 149 3.24 -17.78 -10.33
C THR A 149 3.65 -18.87 -11.33
N TRP A 150 4.93 -18.92 -11.70
CA TRP A 150 5.46 -19.97 -12.57
C TRP A 150 5.21 -21.38 -11.97
N MET A 151 5.47 -21.55 -10.66
CA MET A 151 5.22 -22.81 -9.95
C MET A 151 3.75 -23.26 -10.05
N LEU A 152 2.79 -22.33 -9.97
CA LEU A 152 1.38 -22.65 -10.10
C LEU A 152 0.97 -23.02 -11.53
N GLU A 153 1.62 -22.43 -12.53
CA GLU A 153 1.27 -22.57 -13.95
C GLU A 153 2.00 -23.72 -14.66
N ASN A 154 3.04 -24.29 -14.06
CA ASN A 154 3.90 -25.30 -14.67
C ASN A 154 4.01 -26.54 -13.78
N ASP A 155 4.34 -27.68 -14.41
CA ASP A 155 4.67 -28.91 -13.69
C ASP A 155 6.04 -28.77 -13.01
N ILE A 156 6.11 -29.09 -11.72
CA ILE A 156 7.30 -28.93 -10.88
C ILE A 156 8.06 -30.25 -10.68
N THR A 157 7.54 -31.37 -11.18
CA THR A 157 8.10 -32.72 -10.97
C THR A 157 9.52 -32.77 -11.50
N ASP A 158 10.47 -33.15 -10.65
CA ASP A 158 11.91 -33.18 -10.96
C ASP A 158 12.51 -31.82 -11.39
N VAL A 159 11.78 -30.71 -11.19
CA VAL A 159 12.24 -29.33 -11.49
C VAL A 159 12.51 -28.55 -10.21
N ILE A 160 11.63 -28.68 -9.21
CA ILE A 160 11.75 -27.98 -7.93
C ILE A 160 11.89 -29.00 -6.81
N ASP A 161 12.98 -28.90 -6.04
CA ASP A 161 13.24 -29.71 -4.85
C ASP A 161 13.17 -28.81 -3.61
N GLU A 162 11.94 -28.53 -3.18
CA GLU A 162 11.64 -27.66 -2.04
C GLU A 162 10.85 -28.43 -0.98
N THR A 163 10.98 -28.01 0.27
CA THR A 163 10.14 -28.45 1.40
C THR A 163 9.27 -27.31 1.88
N PHE A 164 8.36 -27.52 2.85
CA PHE A 164 7.55 -26.45 3.45
C PHE A 164 8.38 -25.58 4.41
N THR A 165 9.47 -25.04 3.90
CA THR A 165 10.44 -24.17 4.57
C THR A 165 10.76 -22.98 3.68
N THR A 166 11.31 -21.94 4.27
CA THR A 166 11.92 -20.83 3.55
C THR A 166 13.21 -20.43 4.25
N THR A 167 14.14 -19.81 3.52
CA THR A 167 15.38 -19.31 4.11
C THR A 167 15.36 -17.80 4.07
N GLU A 168 15.71 -17.16 5.18
CA GLU A 168 15.82 -15.71 5.26
C GLU A 168 17.14 -15.29 5.91
N GLU A 169 17.69 -14.17 5.44
CA GLU A 169 18.87 -13.56 6.03
C GLU A 169 18.46 -12.69 7.23
N ARG A 170 18.97 -13.04 8.41
CA ARG A 170 18.83 -12.25 9.63
C ARG A 170 20.21 -11.80 10.09
N PHE A 171 20.52 -10.52 9.92
CA PHE A 171 21.79 -9.92 10.36
C PHE A 171 23.04 -10.65 9.82
N GLY A 172 23.00 -11.10 8.56
CA GLY A 172 24.10 -11.84 7.92
C GLY A 172 24.10 -13.35 8.16
N GLU A 173 23.15 -13.89 8.94
CA GLU A 173 22.96 -15.33 9.12
C GLU A 173 21.74 -15.82 8.32
N MET A 174 21.92 -16.91 7.57
CA MET A 174 20.82 -17.57 6.86
C MET A 174 20.08 -18.50 7.81
N VAL A 175 18.81 -18.20 8.10
CA VAL A 175 17.95 -18.97 9.00
C VAL A 175 16.87 -19.67 8.18
N THR A 176 16.74 -20.98 8.37
CA THR A 176 15.65 -21.77 7.80
C THR A 176 14.43 -21.71 8.73
N VAL A 177 13.28 -21.36 8.17
CA VAL A 177 12.01 -21.23 8.88
C VAL A 177 11.00 -22.19 8.29
N GLU A 178 10.38 -23.01 9.15
CA GLU A 178 9.27 -23.86 8.75
C GLU A 178 8.00 -23.05 8.52
N LEU A 179 7.34 -23.27 7.37
CA LEU A 179 6.10 -22.58 7.01
C LEU A 179 4.87 -23.19 7.70
N LYS A 180 4.99 -24.45 8.10
CA LYS A 180 4.02 -25.22 8.89
C LYS A 180 4.76 -26.23 9.77
N PRO A 181 4.14 -26.75 10.85
CA PRO A 181 4.80 -27.68 11.75
C PRO A 181 5.35 -28.93 11.03
N GLY A 182 6.64 -29.22 11.20
CA GLY A 182 7.32 -30.33 10.52
C GLY A 182 7.53 -30.07 9.04
N GLY A 183 7.51 -28.80 8.62
CA GLY A 183 7.59 -28.40 7.22
C GLY A 183 8.88 -28.83 6.52
N ALA A 184 9.98 -28.99 7.27
CA ALA A 184 11.25 -29.48 6.73
C ALA A 184 11.18 -30.92 6.19
N ASP A 185 10.25 -31.74 6.69
CA ASP A 185 10.09 -33.14 6.27
C ASP A 185 8.99 -33.33 5.21
N ILE A 186 8.37 -32.23 4.75
CA ILE A 186 7.23 -32.27 3.82
C ILE A 186 7.69 -31.72 2.47
N PRO A 187 7.94 -32.59 1.47
CA PRO A 187 8.33 -32.13 0.14
C PRO A 187 7.17 -31.44 -0.57
N VAL A 188 7.50 -30.45 -1.39
CA VAL A 188 6.55 -29.78 -2.26
C VAL A 188 6.32 -30.65 -3.50
N THR A 189 5.06 -30.92 -3.81
CA THR A 189 4.62 -31.78 -4.90
C THR A 189 3.53 -31.07 -5.71
N GLU A 190 3.21 -31.57 -6.90
CA GLU A 190 2.08 -31.07 -7.71
C GLU A 190 0.76 -31.00 -6.92
N GLU A 191 0.52 -31.96 -6.03
CA GLU A 191 -0.70 -32.03 -5.22
C GLU A 191 -0.77 -30.93 -4.15
N ASN A 192 0.38 -30.49 -3.61
CA ASN A 192 0.45 -29.58 -2.47
C ASN A 192 1.06 -28.20 -2.78
N LYS A 193 1.55 -27.95 -4.00
CA LYS A 193 2.22 -26.69 -4.37
C LYS A 193 1.37 -25.45 -4.13
N LYS A 194 0.04 -25.55 -4.29
CA LYS A 194 -0.88 -24.45 -3.97
C LYS A 194 -0.91 -24.13 -2.48
N GLU A 195 -0.79 -25.12 -1.61
CA GLU A 195 -0.67 -24.92 -0.16
C GLU A 195 0.67 -24.26 0.17
N TYR A 196 1.77 -24.75 -0.43
CA TYR A 196 3.10 -24.18 -0.27
C TYR A 196 3.14 -22.69 -0.67
N VAL A 197 2.61 -22.34 -1.84
CA VAL A 197 2.54 -20.95 -2.32
C VAL A 197 1.77 -20.07 -1.33
N ASN A 198 0.61 -20.54 -0.84
CA ASN A 198 -0.15 -19.79 0.17
C ASN A 198 0.62 -19.60 1.47
N ALA A 199 1.38 -20.62 1.90
CA ALA A 199 2.17 -20.56 3.13
C ALA A 199 3.37 -19.59 3.00
N ILE A 200 4.04 -19.57 1.85
CA ILE A 200 5.09 -18.59 1.52
C ILE A 200 4.51 -17.17 1.51
N VAL A 201 3.37 -16.95 0.83
CA VAL A 201 2.71 -15.64 0.75
C VAL A 201 2.35 -15.13 2.16
N GLU A 202 1.68 -15.97 2.96
CA GLU A 202 1.31 -15.63 4.33
C GLU A 202 2.56 -15.30 5.18
N TYR A 203 3.61 -16.11 5.05
CA TYR A 203 4.84 -15.90 5.79
C TYR A 203 5.55 -14.59 5.41
N ARG A 204 5.82 -14.40 4.12
CA ARG A 204 6.54 -13.25 3.57
C ARG A 204 5.79 -11.96 3.87
N ILE A 205 4.46 -11.92 3.72
CA ILE A 205 3.70 -10.68 3.92
C ILE A 205 3.39 -10.41 5.39
N SER A 206 3.04 -11.44 6.18
CA SER A 206 2.41 -11.23 7.49
C SER A 206 3.17 -11.84 8.66
N LYS A 207 3.60 -13.11 8.60
CA LYS A 207 4.16 -13.80 9.78
C LYS A 207 5.52 -13.21 10.18
N ARG A 208 6.38 -12.88 9.20
CA ARG A 208 7.73 -12.34 9.46
C ARG A 208 7.75 -10.97 10.13
N VAL A 209 6.67 -10.19 10.02
CA VAL A 209 6.52 -8.83 10.59
C VAL A 209 5.44 -8.76 11.66
N LYS A 210 5.06 -9.92 12.23
CA LYS A 210 3.89 -10.02 13.11
C LYS A 210 4.01 -9.15 14.36
N GLU A 211 5.14 -9.15 15.03
CA GLU A 211 5.33 -8.40 16.28
C GLU A 211 5.24 -6.88 16.05
N GLN A 212 5.87 -6.40 14.97
CA GLN A 212 5.82 -5.02 14.52
C GLN A 212 4.38 -4.60 14.19
N PHE A 213 3.68 -5.43 13.42
CA PHE A 213 2.32 -5.14 13.00
C PHE A 213 1.33 -5.18 14.16
N ASP A 214 1.48 -6.13 15.10
CA ASP A 214 0.67 -6.19 16.32
C ASP A 214 0.90 -4.94 17.19
N ALA A 215 2.15 -4.50 17.34
CA ALA A 215 2.48 -3.27 18.06
C ALA A 215 1.84 -2.04 17.39
N PHE A 216 1.94 -1.94 16.06
CA PHE A 216 1.25 -0.92 15.27
C PHE A 216 -0.26 -0.93 15.50
N MET A 217 -0.91 -2.10 15.35
CA MET A 217 -2.36 -2.24 15.53
C MET A 217 -2.79 -1.95 16.96
N SER A 218 -1.94 -2.21 17.96
CA SER A 218 -2.21 -1.84 19.36
C SER A 218 -2.34 -0.32 19.54
N GLY A 219 -1.50 0.46 18.85
CA GLY A 219 -1.58 1.93 18.87
C GLY A 219 -2.72 2.46 18.02
N PHE A 220 -2.94 1.89 16.83
CA PHE A 220 -4.01 2.29 15.92
C PHE A 220 -5.39 2.09 16.54
N SER A 221 -5.61 0.92 17.14
CA SER A 221 -6.90 0.50 17.70
C SER A 221 -7.31 1.27 18.97
N GLU A 222 -6.37 1.97 19.62
CA GLU A 222 -6.68 2.89 20.72
C GLU A 222 -7.52 4.08 20.25
N LEU A 223 -7.33 4.53 19.00
CA LEU A 223 -8.05 5.68 18.43
C LEU A 223 -9.20 5.26 17.51
N ILE A 224 -8.99 4.23 16.68
CA ILE A 224 -9.91 3.80 15.64
C ILE A 224 -10.41 2.39 15.93
N PRO A 225 -11.68 2.22 16.34
CA PRO A 225 -12.29 0.90 16.50
C PRO A 225 -12.29 0.09 15.20
N GLN A 226 -12.00 -1.21 15.28
CA GLN A 226 -11.94 -2.11 14.11
C GLN A 226 -13.23 -2.09 13.28
N ASP A 227 -14.40 -2.09 13.93
CA ASP A 227 -15.69 -2.12 13.21
C ASP A 227 -15.93 -0.85 12.38
N LEU A 228 -15.32 0.27 12.75
CA LEU A 228 -15.44 1.52 12.00
C LEU A 228 -14.50 1.57 10.80
N ILE A 229 -13.41 0.82 10.79
CA ILE A 229 -12.46 0.79 9.67
C ILE A 229 -12.81 -0.31 8.67
N ASN A 230 -13.43 -1.41 9.11
CA ASN A 230 -13.82 -2.53 8.25
C ASN A 230 -14.94 -2.22 7.24
N VAL A 231 -15.53 -1.02 7.30
CA VAL A 231 -16.49 -0.56 6.28
C VAL A 231 -15.81 -0.16 4.97
N PHE A 232 -14.50 0.08 5.02
CA PHE A 232 -13.68 0.45 3.86
C PHE A 232 -13.00 -0.78 3.27
N ASP A 233 -12.77 -0.77 1.96
CA ASP A 233 -11.76 -1.63 1.35
C ASP A 233 -10.34 -1.07 1.50
N GLU A 234 -9.33 -1.85 1.08
CA GLU A 234 -7.92 -1.51 1.21
C GLU A 234 -7.53 -0.25 0.41
N ARG A 235 -8.21 0.04 -0.69
CA ARG A 235 -7.99 1.21 -1.55
C ARG A 235 -8.64 2.46 -0.97
N GLU A 236 -9.84 2.30 -0.44
CA GLU A 236 -10.55 3.35 0.28
C GLU A 236 -9.81 3.72 1.56
N LEU A 237 -9.22 2.75 2.25
CA LEU A 237 -8.39 2.98 3.43
C LEU A 237 -7.12 3.78 3.09
N GLU A 238 -6.47 3.49 1.96
CA GLU A 238 -5.36 4.32 1.47
C GLU A 238 -5.80 5.77 1.26
N LEU A 239 -6.92 6.00 0.56
CA LEU A 239 -7.45 7.35 0.32
C LEU A 239 -7.90 8.06 1.61
N LEU A 240 -8.39 7.31 2.60
CA LEU A 240 -8.75 7.86 3.91
C LEU A 240 -7.53 8.39 4.67
N ILE A 241 -6.37 7.73 4.51
CA ILE A 241 -5.11 8.08 5.18
C ILE A 241 -4.36 9.16 4.40
N GLY A 242 -4.14 8.95 3.10
CA GLY A 242 -3.35 9.80 2.23
C GLY A 242 -4.10 11.00 1.65
N GLY A 243 -5.43 10.94 1.64
CA GLY A 243 -6.26 11.90 0.91
C GLY A 243 -6.28 11.61 -0.59
N MET A 244 -7.03 12.44 -1.32
CA MET A 244 -7.09 12.38 -2.79
C MET A 244 -6.30 13.53 -3.39
N SER A 245 -5.42 13.21 -4.33
CA SER A 245 -4.73 14.22 -5.14
C SER A 245 -5.59 14.62 -6.34
N GLU A 246 -5.46 15.87 -6.78
CA GLU A 246 -6.05 16.29 -8.06
C GLU A 246 -5.23 15.69 -9.21
N ILE A 247 -5.87 14.87 -10.05
CA ILE A 247 -5.21 14.19 -11.17
C ILE A 247 -5.34 15.08 -12.42
N ASP A 248 -4.20 15.60 -12.88
CA ASP A 248 -4.07 16.22 -14.20
C ASP A 248 -4.07 15.13 -15.29
N VAL A 249 -5.22 14.96 -15.95
CA VAL A 249 -5.37 13.95 -17.01
C VAL A 249 -4.59 14.34 -18.27
N ASP A 250 -4.32 15.62 -18.51
CA ASP A 250 -3.51 16.06 -19.65
C ASP A 250 -2.04 15.66 -19.45
N ASP A 251 -1.52 15.84 -18.24
CA ASP A 251 -0.18 15.37 -17.86
C ASP A 251 -0.08 13.84 -17.96
N TRP A 252 -1.09 13.11 -17.46
CA TRP A 252 -1.15 11.66 -17.54
C TRP A 252 -1.10 11.17 -18.99
N MET A 253 -1.95 11.73 -19.86
CA MET A 253 -1.98 11.40 -21.28
C MET A 253 -0.66 11.67 -21.97
N LYS A 254 -0.02 12.80 -21.66
CA LYS A 254 1.25 13.22 -22.26
C LYS A 254 2.39 12.26 -21.95
N TYR A 255 2.39 11.65 -20.77
CA TYR A 255 3.43 10.73 -20.31
C TYR A 255 2.99 9.27 -20.31
N THR A 256 2.00 8.91 -21.14
CA THR A 256 1.57 7.53 -21.37
C THR A 256 2.26 6.91 -22.59
N ASP A 257 2.78 5.69 -22.43
CA ASP A 257 3.28 4.86 -23.52
C ASP A 257 2.19 3.90 -24.03
N TYR A 258 2.21 3.58 -25.32
CA TYR A 258 1.23 2.68 -25.96
C TYR A 258 1.96 1.50 -26.62
N ARG A 259 1.45 0.28 -26.42
CA ARG A 259 2.02 -0.95 -26.99
C ARG A 259 0.94 -1.72 -27.74
N GLY A 260 1.14 -1.95 -29.04
CA GLY A 260 0.13 -2.57 -29.90
C GLY A 260 -1.11 -1.68 -30.17
N TYR A 261 -1.16 -0.50 -29.56
CA TYR A 261 -2.05 0.61 -29.88
C TYR A 261 -1.24 1.83 -30.28
N GLU A 262 -1.89 2.75 -30.99
CA GLU A 262 -1.44 4.12 -31.20
C GLU A 262 -2.34 5.12 -30.46
N VAL A 263 -1.84 6.32 -30.21
CA VAL A 263 -2.59 7.37 -29.51
C VAL A 263 -3.93 7.70 -30.18
N ASN A 264 -4.03 7.55 -31.50
CA ASN A 264 -5.23 7.87 -32.28
C ASN A 264 -6.21 6.70 -32.44
N ASP A 265 -5.89 5.50 -31.92
CA ASP A 265 -6.79 4.37 -32.01
C ASP A 265 -8.09 4.65 -31.22
N GLU A 266 -9.23 4.22 -31.76
CA GLU A 266 -10.54 4.50 -31.18
C GLU A 266 -10.63 4.05 -29.71
N VAL A 267 -10.12 2.85 -29.40
CA VAL A 267 -10.12 2.29 -28.04
C VAL A 267 -9.33 3.17 -27.07
N VAL A 268 -8.20 3.76 -27.50
CA VAL A 268 -7.39 4.68 -26.68
C VAL A 268 -8.11 6.01 -26.47
N GLN A 269 -8.74 6.54 -27.52
CA GLN A 269 -9.55 7.76 -27.42
C GLN A 269 -10.75 7.56 -26.49
N TRP A 270 -11.39 6.39 -26.54
CA TRP A 270 -12.47 6.00 -25.63
C TRP A 270 -11.99 5.88 -24.19
N PHE A 271 -10.83 5.26 -23.96
CA PHE A 271 -10.21 5.17 -22.63
C PHE A 271 -10.05 6.57 -22.03
N TRP A 272 -9.41 7.50 -22.74
CA TRP A 272 -9.19 8.84 -22.20
C TRP A 272 -10.46 9.68 -22.08
N LYS A 273 -11.43 9.50 -22.99
CA LYS A 273 -12.76 10.10 -22.86
C LYS A 273 -13.45 9.65 -21.56
N CYS A 274 -13.38 8.35 -21.27
CA CYS A 274 -13.91 7.74 -20.05
C CYS A 274 -13.19 8.27 -18.80
N VAL A 275 -11.85 8.25 -18.79
CA VAL A 275 -11.06 8.74 -17.65
C VAL A 275 -11.32 10.23 -17.37
N ARG A 276 -11.45 11.08 -18.40
CA ARG A 276 -11.76 12.50 -18.19
C ARG A 276 -13.12 12.74 -17.54
N SER A 277 -14.13 11.97 -17.94
CA SER A 277 -15.51 12.12 -17.44
C SER A 277 -15.68 11.63 -16.00
N TRP A 278 -14.77 10.78 -15.53
CA TRP A 278 -14.84 10.20 -14.19
C TRP A 278 -14.63 11.22 -13.05
N PRO A 279 -15.26 10.98 -11.88
CA PRO A 279 -15.01 11.76 -10.67
C PRO A 279 -13.57 11.53 -10.16
N PRO A 280 -13.01 12.46 -9.35
CA PRO A 280 -11.64 12.35 -8.82
C PRO A 280 -11.36 11.03 -8.08
N GLU A 281 -12.34 10.53 -7.34
CA GLU A 281 -12.24 9.26 -6.63
C GLU A 281 -11.98 8.09 -7.59
N ARG A 282 -12.78 7.96 -8.66
CA ARG A 282 -12.64 6.86 -9.62
C ARG A 282 -11.33 6.98 -10.42
N LYS A 283 -10.87 8.20 -10.72
CA LYS A 283 -9.54 8.44 -11.31
C LYS A 283 -8.43 7.95 -10.37
N SER A 284 -8.56 8.20 -9.07
CA SER A 284 -7.60 7.71 -8.05
C SER A 284 -7.62 6.18 -7.95
N ARG A 285 -8.80 5.56 -8.01
CA ARG A 285 -8.94 4.09 -8.03
C ARG A 285 -8.34 3.47 -9.29
N LEU A 286 -8.45 4.13 -10.45
CA LEU A 286 -7.77 3.68 -11.67
C LEU A 286 -6.24 3.74 -11.53
N LEU A 287 -5.72 4.80 -10.89
CA LEU A 287 -4.29 4.93 -10.63
C LEU A 287 -3.81 3.82 -9.69
N GLN A 288 -4.55 3.54 -8.61
CA GLN A 288 -4.29 2.40 -7.71
C GLN A 288 -4.34 1.06 -8.45
N PHE A 289 -5.33 0.87 -9.31
CA PHE A 289 -5.45 -0.34 -10.13
C PHE A 289 -4.21 -0.55 -11.00
N ALA A 290 -3.70 0.51 -11.63
CA ALA A 290 -2.59 0.42 -12.57
C ALA A 290 -1.21 0.39 -11.93
N THR A 291 -1.03 1.07 -10.79
CA THR A 291 0.30 1.36 -10.20
C THR A 291 0.46 0.84 -8.78
N GLY A 292 -0.60 0.30 -8.18
CA GLY A 292 -0.61 -0.16 -6.78
C GLY A 292 -0.78 0.96 -5.75
N THR A 293 -0.79 2.24 -6.15
CA THR A 293 -1.01 3.39 -5.25
C THR A 293 -1.78 4.52 -5.94
N SER A 294 -2.36 5.40 -5.13
CA SER A 294 -2.96 6.68 -5.54
C SER A 294 -1.97 7.85 -5.57
N ARG A 295 -0.70 7.63 -5.17
CA ARG A 295 0.33 8.68 -5.12
C ARG A 295 0.77 9.10 -6.51
N ILE A 296 0.79 10.42 -6.75
CA ILE A 296 1.43 11.00 -7.93
C ILE A 296 2.79 11.57 -7.49
N PRO A 297 3.88 11.31 -8.22
CA PRO A 297 5.17 11.97 -7.96
C PRO A 297 5.03 13.50 -7.98
N VAL A 298 5.88 14.20 -7.22
CA VAL A 298 5.82 15.67 -7.09
C VAL A 298 5.92 16.39 -8.44
N ASN A 299 6.64 15.81 -9.40
CA ASN A 299 6.80 16.39 -10.73
C ASN A 299 5.81 15.82 -11.77
N GLY A 300 4.74 15.14 -11.35
CA GLY A 300 3.71 14.57 -12.22
C GLY A 300 4.04 13.19 -12.78
N PHE A 301 3.30 12.78 -13.82
CA PHE A 301 3.31 11.42 -14.37
C PHE A 301 4.60 11.04 -15.10
N LYS A 302 5.44 12.02 -15.47
CA LYS A 302 6.75 11.76 -16.09
C LYS A 302 7.73 10.99 -15.20
N ASP A 303 7.56 11.10 -13.88
CA ASP A 303 8.50 10.56 -12.90
C ASP A 303 7.92 9.31 -12.20
N LEU A 304 6.88 8.69 -12.77
CA LEU A 304 6.37 7.40 -12.29
C LEU A 304 7.49 6.36 -12.23
N GLN A 305 7.48 5.56 -11.17
CA GLN A 305 8.45 4.49 -10.94
C GLN A 305 7.74 3.14 -11.05
N GLY A 306 8.49 2.13 -11.45
CA GLY A 306 8.12 0.73 -11.38
C GLY A 306 9.31 -0.07 -10.84
N SER A 307 9.20 -1.40 -10.84
CA SER A 307 10.10 -2.27 -10.06
C SER A 307 11.57 -2.22 -10.48
N ASP A 308 11.83 -1.77 -11.71
CA ASP A 308 13.17 -1.65 -12.27
C ASP A 308 13.55 -0.20 -12.58
N GLY A 309 12.92 0.76 -11.89
CA GLY A 309 13.22 2.19 -11.96
C GLY A 309 12.14 3.01 -12.67
N PRO A 310 12.50 4.13 -13.32
CA PRO A 310 11.52 4.99 -13.98
C PRO A 310 10.68 4.24 -15.03
N ARG A 311 9.37 4.18 -14.82
CA ARG A 311 8.40 3.46 -15.66
C ARG A 311 7.14 4.28 -15.84
N ARG A 312 6.88 4.68 -17.08
CA ARG A 312 5.67 5.40 -17.47
C ARG A 312 4.44 4.50 -17.40
N PHE A 313 3.29 5.13 -17.19
CA PHE A 313 2.02 4.46 -17.38
C PHE A 313 1.91 3.94 -18.82
N THR A 314 1.51 2.68 -18.99
CA THR A 314 1.47 2.00 -20.29
C THR A 314 0.10 1.39 -20.55
N ILE A 315 -0.47 1.63 -21.74
CA ILE A 315 -1.64 0.91 -22.24
C ILE A 315 -1.18 -0.09 -23.30
N GLU A 316 -1.41 -1.38 -23.05
CA GLU A 316 -1.01 -2.47 -23.94
C GLU A 316 -2.23 -3.18 -24.54
N LYS A 317 -2.25 -3.35 -25.86
CA LYS A 317 -3.28 -4.11 -26.57
C LYS A 317 -3.10 -5.60 -26.27
N SER A 318 -3.92 -6.14 -25.38
CA SER A 318 -3.83 -7.54 -24.95
C SER A 318 -5.20 -8.04 -24.46
N GLY A 319 -5.42 -9.35 -24.57
CA GLY A 319 -6.65 -10.01 -24.14
C GLY A 319 -7.76 -10.05 -25.18
N ASP A 320 -8.81 -10.80 -24.85
CA ASP A 320 -10.02 -10.94 -25.67
C ASP A 320 -11.06 -9.87 -25.28
N PRO A 321 -11.84 -9.28 -26.22
CA PRO A 321 -12.85 -8.26 -25.93
C PRO A 321 -13.93 -8.66 -24.91
N ASN A 322 -14.10 -9.96 -24.61
CA ASN A 322 -15.01 -10.42 -23.56
C ASN A 322 -14.42 -10.31 -22.14
N GLN A 323 -13.09 -10.24 -22.04
CA GLN A 323 -12.36 -10.19 -20.78
C GLN A 323 -12.35 -8.77 -20.18
N LEU A 324 -12.12 -8.72 -18.86
CA LEU A 324 -11.84 -7.47 -18.16
C LEU A 324 -10.40 -7.00 -18.46
N PRO A 325 -10.12 -5.69 -18.40
CA PRO A 325 -8.75 -5.20 -18.40
C PRO A 325 -8.00 -5.76 -17.19
N LYS A 326 -6.70 -6.00 -17.35
CA LYS A 326 -5.83 -6.49 -16.28
C LYS A 326 -4.71 -5.49 -16.04
N SER A 327 -4.25 -5.36 -14.80
CA SER A 327 -3.12 -4.51 -14.48
C SER A 327 -1.89 -5.30 -14.09
N HIS A 328 -0.73 -4.70 -14.31
CA HIS A 328 0.58 -5.18 -13.84
C HIS A 328 1.24 -4.01 -13.12
N THR A 329 1.10 -3.98 -11.80
CA THR A 329 1.47 -2.82 -10.98
C THR A 329 2.96 -2.52 -11.03
N CYS A 330 3.81 -3.56 -11.14
CA CYS A 330 5.26 -3.43 -11.32
C CYS A 330 5.67 -2.55 -12.50
N PHE A 331 4.85 -2.50 -13.54
CA PHE A 331 5.17 -1.88 -14.82
C PHE A 331 4.26 -0.69 -15.12
N ASN A 332 3.41 -0.28 -14.18
CA ASN A 332 2.38 0.75 -14.38
C ASN A 332 1.54 0.48 -15.64
N ARG A 333 1.23 -0.79 -15.92
CA ARG A 333 0.64 -1.22 -17.18
C ARG A 333 -0.79 -1.71 -17.02
N ILE A 334 -1.66 -1.30 -17.93
CA ILE A 334 -2.98 -1.90 -18.15
C ILE A 334 -2.97 -2.65 -19.49
N ASP A 335 -3.28 -3.93 -19.43
CA ASP A 335 -3.65 -4.74 -20.58
C ASP A 335 -5.10 -4.44 -20.93
N LEU A 336 -5.31 -3.70 -22.01
CA LEU A 336 -6.60 -3.21 -22.47
C LEU A 336 -7.05 -4.03 -23.70
N PRO A 337 -8.12 -4.82 -23.60
CA PRO A 337 -8.65 -5.54 -24.75
C PRO A 337 -9.19 -4.61 -25.84
N PRO A 338 -9.17 -5.03 -27.12
CA PRO A 338 -9.72 -4.26 -28.23
C PRO A 338 -11.25 -4.32 -28.25
N TYR A 339 -11.88 -3.64 -27.29
CA TYR A 339 -13.33 -3.46 -27.21
C TYR A 339 -13.87 -2.83 -28.49
N LYS A 340 -15.11 -3.20 -28.83
CA LYS A 340 -15.73 -2.83 -30.12
C LYS A 340 -16.56 -1.55 -30.06
N ASP A 341 -16.86 -1.08 -28.85
CA ASP A 341 -17.66 0.11 -28.58
C ASP A 341 -17.27 0.76 -27.24
N TYR A 342 -17.65 2.03 -27.09
CA TYR A 342 -17.32 2.85 -25.94
C TYR A 342 -18.00 2.35 -24.67
N GLU A 343 -19.27 1.92 -24.78
CA GLU A 343 -20.09 1.48 -23.65
C GLU A 343 -19.50 0.22 -23.00
N THR A 344 -19.06 -0.75 -23.81
CA THR A 344 -18.39 -1.96 -23.34
C THR A 344 -17.07 -1.62 -22.65
N LEU A 345 -16.27 -0.70 -23.21
CA LEU A 345 -15.03 -0.25 -22.58
C LEU A 345 -15.29 0.40 -21.23
N GLU A 346 -16.23 1.36 -21.16
CA GLU A 346 -16.56 2.06 -19.92
C GLU A 346 -17.04 1.09 -18.85
N GLN A 347 -17.93 0.16 -19.20
CA GLN A 347 -18.46 -0.84 -18.28
C GLN A 347 -17.34 -1.76 -17.76
N LYS A 348 -16.56 -2.37 -18.67
CA LYS A 348 -15.51 -3.34 -18.31
C LYS A 348 -14.37 -2.69 -17.52
N LEU A 349 -13.98 -1.47 -17.88
CA LEU A 349 -12.98 -0.70 -17.15
C LEU A 349 -13.49 -0.30 -15.76
N THR A 350 -14.75 0.13 -15.65
CA THR A 350 -15.37 0.44 -14.34
C THR A 350 -15.39 -0.79 -13.45
N TRP A 351 -15.81 -1.95 -13.97
CA TRP A 351 -15.80 -3.21 -13.23
C TRP A 351 -14.40 -3.61 -12.78
N ALA A 352 -13.39 -3.56 -13.65
CA ALA A 352 -12.02 -3.89 -13.23
C ALA A 352 -11.46 -2.94 -12.15
N VAL A 353 -11.83 -1.66 -12.20
CA VAL A 353 -11.39 -0.66 -11.21
C VAL A 353 -12.16 -0.77 -9.89
N GLU A 354 -13.46 -1.07 -9.92
CA GLU A 354 -14.32 -1.11 -8.72
C GLU A 354 -14.39 -2.51 -8.08
N GLU A 355 -14.22 -3.60 -8.85
CA GLU A 355 -14.39 -4.97 -8.39
C GLU A 355 -13.06 -5.73 -8.27
N THR A 356 -12.25 -5.38 -7.26
CA THR A 356 -11.09 -6.22 -6.87
C THR A 356 -11.40 -7.35 -5.90
N VAL A 357 -12.66 -7.50 -5.50
CA VAL A 357 -13.13 -8.58 -4.62
C VAL A 357 -14.45 -9.13 -5.17
N GLY A 358 -14.44 -10.15 -6.04
CA GLY A 358 -15.73 -10.82 -6.32
C GLY A 358 -15.86 -11.86 -7.42
N PHE A 359 -15.37 -11.65 -8.64
CA PHE A 359 -15.80 -12.52 -9.78
C PHE A 359 -14.72 -13.46 -10.35
N GLY A 360 -13.57 -13.58 -9.68
CA GLY A 360 -12.49 -14.51 -10.08
C GLY A 360 -12.58 -15.91 -9.46
N GLN A 361 -13.67 -16.24 -8.77
CA GLN A 361 -13.94 -17.59 -8.26
C GLN A 361 -15.19 -18.16 -8.94
N GLU A 362 -15.04 -18.55 -10.20
CA GLU A 362 -15.73 -19.72 -10.76
C GLU A 362 -14.70 -20.60 -11.47
#